data_AF-A0A506XME8-F1
#
_entry.id   AF-A0A506XME8-F1
#
_cell.length_a   1.000
_cell.length_b   1.000
_cell.length_c   1.000
_cell.angle_alpha   90.00
_cell.angle_beta   90.00
_cell.angle_gamma   90.00
#
_symmetry.space_group_name_H-M   'P 1'
#
loop_
_entity.id
_entity.type
_entity.pdbx_description
1 polymer ?
#
loop_
_entity_poly.entity_id
_entity_poly.type
_entity_poly.pdbx_seq_one_letter_code
_entity_poly.pdbx_strand_id
1 'polypeptide(L)'
;MSDPDQHENAAEPDAGVVDSTNTADADGTLAGEGSVDDSADDAVDDGLLSRLRVIEDQPLGDRAAALTQIHDELRARLEASDSPRGA
;
A
#
# COMPACT_ATOMS: atom_id res chain seq x y z
N MET A 1 -23.70 -44.23 -24.39
CA MET A 1 -24.60 -43.07 -24.38
C MET A 1 -24.58 -42.46 -22.99
N SER A 2 -23.93 -41.31 -22.85
CA SER A 2 -24.26 -40.23 -21.89
C SER A 2 -23.25 -39.11 -22.14
N ASP A 3 -23.61 -38.18 -23.03
CA ASP A 3 -23.04 -36.83 -23.06
C ASP A 3 -23.66 -36.01 -21.94
N PRO A 4 -22.87 -35.18 -21.24
CA PRO A 4 -23.40 -33.96 -20.67
C PRO A 4 -22.58 -32.76 -21.17
N ASP A 5 -22.73 -32.45 -22.45
CA ASP A 5 -22.81 -31.04 -22.85
C ASP A 5 -24.19 -30.54 -22.41
N GLN A 6 -24.24 -29.30 -21.92
CA GLN A 6 -25.32 -28.31 -22.01
C GLN A 6 -25.19 -27.37 -20.80
N HIS A 7 -24.30 -26.39 -20.96
CA HIS A 7 -24.27 -25.16 -20.20
C HIS A 7 -25.61 -24.42 -20.37
N GLU A 8 -26.57 -24.63 -19.48
CA GLU A 8 -27.74 -23.77 -19.36
C GLU A 8 -27.35 -22.49 -18.60
N ASN A 9 -26.73 -21.57 -19.35
CA ASN A 9 -26.53 -20.19 -18.94
C ASN A 9 -27.88 -19.46 -19.05
N ALA A 10 -28.74 -19.68 -18.05
CA ALA A 10 -30.00 -18.97 -17.91
C ALA A 10 -29.70 -17.57 -17.33
N ALA A 11 -29.85 -16.58 -18.20
CA ALA A 11 -29.86 -15.15 -17.96
C ALA A 11 -30.35 -14.74 -16.55
N GLU A 12 -29.44 -14.21 -15.73
CA GLU A 12 -29.83 -13.36 -14.61
C GLU A 12 -30.15 -11.93 -15.14
N PRO A 13 -31.21 -11.29 -14.62
CA PRO A 13 -31.80 -10.10 -15.21
C PRO A 13 -31.01 -8.80 -14.99
N ASP A 14 -31.16 -7.96 -16.01
CA ASP A 14 -30.65 -6.62 -16.24
C ASP A 14 -31.25 -5.54 -15.31
N ALA A 15 -30.34 -4.69 -14.81
CA ALA A 15 -30.43 -3.27 -14.46
C ALA A 15 -31.62 -2.63 -13.67
N GLY A 16 -31.23 -1.82 -12.68
CA GLY A 16 -31.96 -0.65 -12.17
C GLY A 16 -32.38 -0.79 -10.69
N VAL A 17 -32.05 0.07 -9.74
CA VAL A 17 -31.65 1.49 -9.79
C VAL A 17 -30.79 1.76 -8.54
N VAL A 18 -29.66 2.44 -8.72
CA VAL A 18 -28.92 3.05 -7.62
C VAL A 18 -29.51 4.44 -7.38
N ASP A 19 -30.23 4.62 -6.27
CA ASP A 19 -30.49 5.96 -5.73
C ASP A 19 -29.99 6.00 -4.29
N SER A 20 -28.66 6.01 -4.18
CA SER A 20 -28.01 6.62 -3.05
C SER A 20 -27.33 7.86 -3.62
N THR A 21 -28.09 8.95 -3.75
CA THR A 21 -27.49 10.28 -3.87
C THR A 21 -26.73 10.54 -2.58
N ASN A 22 -25.48 10.06 -2.56
CA ASN A 22 -24.49 10.46 -1.59
C ASN A 22 -24.32 11.97 -1.77
N THR A 23 -24.98 12.74 -0.91
CA THR A 23 -24.88 14.20 -0.86
C THR A 23 -23.43 14.54 -0.58
N ALA A 24 -22.68 14.82 -1.64
CA ALA A 24 -21.36 15.39 -1.57
C ALA A 24 -21.51 16.88 -1.23
N ASP A 25 -21.79 17.17 0.04
CA ASP A 25 -21.42 18.45 0.63
C ASP A 25 -19.89 18.45 0.79
N ALA A 26 -19.21 18.73 -0.31
CA ALA A 26 -17.79 19.03 -0.31
C ALA A 26 -17.62 20.51 0.09
N ASP A 27 -17.83 20.83 1.37
CA ASP A 27 -17.17 21.99 1.97
C ASP A 27 -15.78 21.56 2.42
N GLY A 28 -14.92 21.31 1.43
CA GLY A 28 -13.52 20.96 1.61
C GLY A 28 -12.68 22.21 1.85
N THR A 29 -12.94 22.97 2.91
CA THR A 29 -11.94 23.89 3.45
C THR A 29 -10.97 23.10 4.32
N LEU A 30 -10.10 22.32 3.69
CA LEU A 30 -8.88 21.81 4.32
C LEU A 30 -7.77 22.85 4.14
N ALA A 31 -7.99 24.03 4.72
CA ALA A 31 -6.91 24.98 4.95
C ALA A 31 -6.35 24.70 6.36
N GLY A 32 -5.27 23.94 6.45
CA GLY A 32 -4.65 23.68 7.75
C GLY A 32 -3.61 22.57 7.78
N GLU A 33 -2.39 22.89 7.32
CA GLU A 33 -1.12 22.46 7.94
C GLU A 33 -0.76 20.96 7.89
N GLY A 34 -0.03 20.57 6.85
CA GLY A 34 0.77 19.34 6.86
C GLY A 34 1.21 18.89 5.47
N SER A 35 2.20 19.54 4.85
CA SER A 35 2.63 19.09 3.50
C SER A 35 4.07 19.45 3.12
N VAL A 36 4.99 19.44 4.08
CA VAL A 36 6.44 19.45 3.77
C VAL A 36 7.18 18.19 4.21
N ASP A 37 6.53 17.34 5.01
CA ASP A 37 7.10 16.08 5.54
C ASP A 37 6.64 14.86 4.72
N ASP A 38 5.36 14.83 4.34
CA ASP A 38 4.71 13.74 3.57
C ASP A 38 5.45 13.39 2.26
N SER A 39 5.90 14.38 1.50
CA SER A 39 6.66 14.15 0.26
C SER A 39 8.08 13.62 0.49
N ALA A 40 8.64 13.82 1.69
CA ALA A 40 9.95 13.27 2.05
C ALA A 40 9.83 11.81 2.48
N ASP A 41 8.75 11.42 3.16
CA ASP A 41 8.43 10.02 3.45
C ASP A 41 8.14 9.21 2.17
N ASP A 42 7.36 9.76 1.24
CA ASP A 42 7.03 9.09 -0.03
C ASP A 42 8.30 8.76 -0.86
N ALA A 43 9.26 9.69 -0.91
CA ALA A 43 10.55 9.48 -1.57
C ALA A 43 11.44 8.44 -0.85
N VAL A 44 11.30 8.31 0.47
CA VAL A 44 12.00 7.29 1.26
C VAL A 44 11.38 5.91 1.03
N ASP A 45 10.06 5.83 0.97
CA ASP A 45 9.31 4.60 0.69
C ASP A 45 9.64 4.06 -0.70
N ASP A 46 9.68 4.91 -1.73
CA ASP A 46 10.10 4.52 -3.08
C ASP A 46 11.53 3.94 -3.10
N GLY A 47 12.45 4.55 -2.35
CA GLY A 47 13.82 4.07 -2.20
C GLY A 47 13.91 2.71 -1.50
N LEU A 48 13.12 2.52 -0.44
CA LEU A 48 13.02 1.25 0.29
C LEU A 48 12.44 0.14 -0.59
N LEU A 49 11.36 0.41 -1.32
CA LEU A 49 10.72 -0.55 -2.23
C LEU A 49 11.67 -0.96 -3.36
N SER A 50 12.43 -0.03 -3.92
CA SER A 50 13.44 -0.34 -4.92
C SER A 50 14.54 -1.24 -4.35
N ARG A 51 15.00 -1.00 -3.12
CA ARG A 51 16.03 -1.82 -2.46
C ARG A 51 15.50 -3.22 -2.10
N LEU A 52 14.25 -3.32 -1.66
CA LEU A 52 13.60 -4.58 -1.32
C LEU A 52 13.50 -5.51 -2.54
N ARG A 53 13.11 -4.97 -3.71
CA ARG A 53 13.06 -5.74 -4.97
C ARG A 53 14.41 -6.38 -5.31
N VAL A 54 15.51 -5.62 -5.16
CA VAL A 54 16.87 -6.14 -5.41
C VAL A 54 17.24 -7.28 -4.44
N ILE A 55 16.71 -7.29 -3.22
CA ILE A 55 16.93 -8.35 -2.23
C ILE A 55 16.08 -9.57 -2.51
N GLU A 56 14.85 -9.38 -2.97
CA GLU A 56 13.96 -10.48 -3.35
C GLU A 56 14.48 -11.25 -4.57
N ASP A 57 15.24 -10.58 -5.44
CA ASP A 57 15.94 -11.21 -6.58
C ASP A 57 17.18 -12.02 -6.16
N GLN A 58 17.66 -11.88 -4.92
CA GLN A 58 18.80 -12.64 -4.41
C GLN A 58 18.43 -14.10 -4.06
N PRO A 59 19.40 -15.03 -4.12
CA PRO A 59 19.20 -16.39 -3.64
C PRO A 59 18.81 -16.40 -2.16
N LEU A 60 18.04 -17.41 -1.76
CA LEU A 60 17.45 -17.50 -0.42
C LEU A 60 18.47 -17.40 0.73
N GLY A 61 19.69 -17.90 0.52
CA GLY A 61 20.75 -17.84 1.52
C GLY A 61 21.20 -16.42 1.86
N ASP A 62 21.26 -15.53 0.87
CA ASP A 62 21.76 -14.16 1.04
C ASP A 62 20.66 -13.18 1.48
N ARG A 63 19.41 -13.52 1.16
CA ARG A 63 18.23 -12.70 1.44
C ARG A 63 18.07 -12.37 2.93
N ALA A 64 18.29 -13.35 3.81
CA ALA A 64 18.12 -13.15 5.26
C ALA A 64 19.12 -12.13 5.82
N ALA A 65 20.37 -12.17 5.37
CA ALA A 65 21.40 -11.23 5.79
C ALA A 65 21.09 -9.81 5.30
N ALA A 66 20.68 -9.67 4.04
CA ALA A 66 20.33 -8.37 3.46
C ALA A 66 19.08 -7.75 4.11
N LEU A 67 18.05 -8.55 4.42
CA LEU A 67 16.86 -8.08 5.13
C LEU A 67 17.17 -7.68 6.58
N THR A 68 18.08 -8.40 7.25
CA THR A 68 18.53 -8.04 8.61
C THR A 68 19.18 -6.67 8.61
N GLN A 69 20.03 -6.39 7.62
CA GLN A 69 20.67 -5.09 7.47
C GLN A 69 19.65 -3.95 7.30
N ILE A 70 18.65 -4.12 6.43
CA ILE A 70 17.59 -3.10 6.26
C ILE A 70 16.79 -2.92 7.56
N HIS A 71 16.46 -4.03 8.24
CA HIS A 71 15.73 -3.97 9.49
C HIS A 71 16.49 -3.17 10.56
N ASP A 72 17.81 -3.38 10.68
CA ASP A 72 18.66 -2.65 11.62
C ASP A 72 18.75 -1.15 11.28
N GLU A 73 18.84 -0.80 9.99
CA GLU A 73 18.84 0.58 9.52
C GLU A 73 17.50 1.30 9.83
N LEU A 74 16.37 0.63 9.57
CA LEU A 74 15.03 1.17 9.88
C LEU A 74 14.83 1.36 11.37
N ARG A 75 15.25 0.38 12.17
CA ARG A 75 15.21 0.46 13.62
C ARG A 75 16.01 1.65 14.13
N ALA A 76 17.26 1.81 13.68
CA ALA A 76 18.10 2.93 14.08
C ALA A 76 17.49 4.28 13.69
N ARG A 77 16.85 4.36 12.52
CA ARG A 77 16.17 5.59 12.08
C ARG A 77 14.95 5.90 12.93
N LEU A 78 14.14 4.90 13.27
CA LEU A 78 13.01 5.07 14.18
C LEU A 78 13.45 5.50 15.57
N GLU A 79 14.49 4.88 16.13
CA GLU A 79 15.06 5.27 17.44
C GLU A 79 15.66 6.69 17.41
N ALA A 80 16.18 7.14 16.27
CA ALA A 80 16.68 8.50 16.08
C ALA A 80 15.56 9.54 15.91
N SER A 81 14.44 9.18 15.29
CA SER A 81 13.27 10.06 15.19
C SER A 81 12.40 10.07 16.45
N ASP A 82 12.35 8.94 17.18
CA ASP A 82 11.64 8.77 18.46
C ASP A 82 12.44 9.37 19.63
N SER A 83 13.76 9.58 19.46
CA SER A 83 14.55 10.38 20.39
C SER A 83 13.95 11.78 20.52
N PRO A 84 13.48 12.16 21.71
CA PRO A 84 12.50 13.22 21.85
C PRO A 84 13.08 14.56 21.41
N ARG A 85 12.26 15.33 20.69
CA ARG A 85 12.21 16.81 20.76
C ARG A 85 11.83 17.24 22.19
N GLY A 86 12.63 16.85 23.18
CA GLY A 86 12.35 17.00 24.60
C GLY A 86 13.66 17.12 25.38
N ALA A 87 14.33 18.26 25.18
CA ALA A 87 15.33 18.81 26.09
C ALA A 87 14.99 20.29 26.32
#